data_AF-A0A6A5BQN3-F1
#
_entry.id   AF-A0A6A5BQN3-F1
#
_cell.length_a   1.000
_cell.length_b   1.000
_cell.length_c   1.000
_cell.angle_alpha   90.00
_cell.angle_beta   90.00
_cell.angle_gamma   90.00
#
_symmetry.space_group_name_H-M   'P 1'
#
loop_
_entity.id
_entity.type
_entity.pdbx_description
1 polymer ?
#
loop_
_entity_poly.entity_id
_entity_poly.type
_entity_poly.pdbx_seq_one_letter_code
_entity_poly.pdbx_strand_id
1 'polypeptide(L)'
;MCPSPATLDQKPEGVVTFGSTSCKPNNITIIKECISKENEDPSMKIISNGRIQDPELIPYFKRNNPFTCGTDKWQFHYAKRHSDALTNFNETNKYLVYQCRKGSCAGWGDRIIGIITTFYFTLISDRIFLIDHTNPTDLENSLTFNAIDWRFSRQKQKLERLSSKYSDVYFCVVDKPLRKQFEFEDFRSLLSTDVEFVLFNERVYTYMHDNPKLSERRKELGLDRMSFFDIFGCLFQFLFKPNQSMKDLIQPIYWNNFKTHPTQKVIGVQIRTGEGVGEPPRLLDTTKSAFWSCIDQVSARIKQAAPNNTEPKIFLTTDSNAIKEYARHRYKDRLITFNTEIAHVDYSASKGVFQSTLAEFMMLAMCDEFIISRSNFGEAASMLNFNSRYKIPGAKCDVDPPEFELASGHIIIKSFKAH
;
A
#
# COMPACT_ATOMS: atom_id res chain seq x y z
N MET A 1 -9.96 2.14 -16.55
CA MET A 1 -9.93 1.60 -17.92
C MET A 1 -8.78 0.61 -17.98
N CYS A 2 -9.01 -0.67 -18.27
CA CYS A 2 -7.91 -1.65 -18.37
C CYS A 2 -7.16 -1.38 -19.70
N PRO A 3 -5.81 -1.37 -19.74
CA PRO A 3 -5.07 -1.22 -20.99
C PRO A 3 -5.20 -2.48 -21.86
N SER A 4 -5.29 -2.30 -23.18
CA SER A 4 -5.30 -3.41 -24.15
C SER A 4 -3.91 -4.05 -24.26
N PRO A 5 -3.78 -5.38 -24.42
CA PRO A 5 -2.48 -6.04 -24.59
C PRO A 5 -1.80 -5.56 -25.87
N ALA A 6 -0.61 -4.98 -25.77
CA ALA A 6 0.22 -4.68 -26.93
C ALA A 6 1.07 -5.91 -27.29
N THR A 7 1.02 -6.30 -28.56
CA THR A 7 1.77 -7.40 -29.16
C THR A 7 3.29 -7.16 -29.09
N LEU A 8 4.04 -8.14 -28.58
CA LEU A 8 5.50 -8.14 -28.48
C LEU A 8 6.11 -8.70 -29.78
N ASP A 9 6.78 -7.85 -30.55
CA ASP A 9 7.61 -8.26 -31.69
C ASP A 9 9.01 -8.75 -31.27
N GLN A 10 9.53 -9.66 -32.09
CA GLN A 10 10.64 -10.57 -31.85
C GLN A 10 12.05 -9.92 -31.85
N LYS A 11 12.97 -10.55 -31.10
CA LYS A 11 14.42 -10.29 -31.03
C LYS A 11 15.14 -10.53 -32.37
N PRO A 12 16.43 -10.12 -32.46
CA PRO A 12 17.44 -11.09 -32.87
C PRO A 12 18.62 -11.22 -31.89
N GLU A 13 19.31 -12.34 -32.08
CA GLU A 13 20.27 -13.02 -31.23
C GLU A 13 21.66 -12.37 -31.22
N GLY A 14 22.42 -12.65 -30.16
CA GLY A 14 23.84 -12.31 -30.04
C GLY A 14 24.51 -13.10 -28.91
N VAL A 15 25.18 -14.19 -29.29
CA VAL A 15 25.95 -15.09 -28.42
C VAL A 15 27.30 -14.47 -28.08
N VAL A 16 27.70 -14.49 -26.80
CA VAL A 16 29.12 -14.38 -26.39
C VAL A 16 29.37 -15.30 -25.18
N THR A 17 30.30 -16.23 -25.35
CA THR A 17 30.80 -17.20 -24.34
C THR A 17 32.14 -16.74 -23.75
N PHE A 18 32.28 -16.77 -22.42
CA PHE A 18 33.52 -16.93 -21.63
C PHE A 18 33.08 -17.23 -20.18
N GLY A 19 33.70 -18.01 -19.31
CA GLY A 19 34.95 -18.77 -19.27
C GLY A 19 35.02 -19.30 -17.82
N SER A 20 35.35 -20.57 -17.65
CA SER A 20 35.28 -21.33 -16.39
C SER A 20 36.36 -20.92 -15.39
N THR A 21 36.06 -21.02 -14.08
CA THR A 21 37.04 -21.47 -13.09
C THR A 21 36.34 -22.15 -11.91
N SER A 22 36.83 -23.33 -11.62
CA SER A 22 36.35 -24.33 -10.67
C SER A 22 36.94 -24.13 -9.28
N CYS A 23 36.17 -24.44 -8.23
CA CYS A 23 36.72 -25.01 -7.00
C CYS A 23 35.84 -26.19 -6.57
N LYS A 24 36.44 -27.38 -6.51
CA LYS A 24 35.87 -28.61 -5.94
C LYS A 24 36.26 -28.74 -4.46
N PRO A 25 35.49 -29.51 -3.68
CA PRO A 25 35.44 -29.45 -2.22
C PRO A 25 36.43 -30.42 -1.58
N ASN A 26 36.82 -30.19 -0.31
CA ASN A 26 37.29 -31.27 0.55
C ASN A 26 37.04 -30.98 2.04
N ASN A 27 36.40 -31.97 2.67
CA ASN A 27 36.49 -32.43 4.05
C ASN A 27 35.82 -31.64 5.20
N ILE A 28 34.63 -32.16 5.51
CA ILE A 28 34.05 -32.45 6.83
C ILE A 28 35.14 -32.64 7.91
N THR A 29 35.12 -31.79 8.94
CA THR A 29 35.23 -32.10 10.40
C THR A 29 35.70 -30.85 11.15
N ILE A 30 34.85 -29.82 11.31
CA ILE A 30 34.89 -28.88 12.46
C ILE A 30 33.45 -28.42 12.74
N ILE A 31 32.61 -29.34 13.18
CA ILE A 31 31.34 -29.01 13.85
C ILE A 31 31.67 -29.04 15.35
N LYS A 32 32.09 -27.91 15.93
CA LYS A 32 31.87 -27.53 17.34
C LYS A 32 32.55 -26.25 17.86
N GLU A 33 33.34 -25.50 17.06
CA GLU A 33 34.09 -24.34 17.61
C GLU A 33 33.91 -22.98 16.91
N CYS A 34 32.82 -22.75 16.16
CA CYS A 34 32.52 -21.43 15.57
C CYS A 34 31.28 -20.73 16.16
N ILE A 35 30.97 -20.95 17.44
CA ILE A 35 29.82 -20.30 18.12
C ILE A 35 30.22 -19.03 18.91
N SER A 36 31.48 -18.61 18.97
CA SER A 36 31.88 -17.52 19.88
C SER A 36 32.56 -16.30 19.26
N LYS A 37 32.47 -16.06 17.94
CA LYS A 37 32.89 -14.79 17.34
C LYS A 37 31.92 -14.33 16.25
N GLU A 38 30.79 -13.77 16.69
CA GLU A 38 29.97 -12.90 15.85
C GLU A 38 30.81 -11.69 15.45
N ASN A 39 31.15 -11.60 14.17
CA ASN A 39 31.41 -10.32 13.53
C ASN A 39 30.05 -9.64 13.39
N GLU A 40 29.90 -8.52 14.09
CA GLU A 40 28.79 -7.59 13.94
C GLU A 40 28.72 -7.12 12.48
N ASP A 41 27.74 -7.63 11.73
CA ASP A 41 27.18 -6.92 10.58
C ASP A 41 26.29 -5.79 11.15
N PRO A 42 26.59 -4.51 10.89
CA PRO A 42 25.79 -3.39 11.41
C PRO A 42 24.34 -3.37 10.91
N SER A 43 23.95 -4.24 9.97
CA SER A 43 22.64 -4.21 9.31
C SER A 43 21.59 -5.18 9.90
N MET A 44 21.94 -6.08 10.83
CA MET A 44 20.98 -6.99 11.45
C MET A 44 21.11 -7.06 12.97
N LYS A 45 20.46 -6.11 13.67
CA LYS A 45 20.15 -6.29 15.09
C LYS A 45 19.03 -7.33 15.23
N ILE A 46 19.34 -8.43 15.91
CA ILE A 46 18.40 -9.45 16.35
C ILE A 46 17.24 -8.78 17.11
N ILE A 47 16.03 -8.92 16.57
CA ILE A 47 14.79 -8.38 17.14
C ILE A 47 14.36 -9.28 18.30
N SER A 48 14.95 -9.07 19.48
CA SER A 48 14.37 -9.53 20.74
C SER A 48 13.33 -8.49 21.20
N ASN A 49 12.08 -8.93 21.40
CA ASN A 49 10.93 -8.18 21.96
C ASN A 49 9.94 -7.50 21.01
N GLY A 50 9.86 -7.89 19.72
CA GLY A 50 8.67 -7.61 18.89
C GLY A 50 8.32 -6.12 18.69
N ARG A 51 9.23 -5.21 19.03
CA ARG A 51 9.12 -3.77 18.78
C ARG A 51 10.23 -3.39 17.81
N ILE A 52 9.83 -2.97 16.62
CA ILE A 52 10.67 -2.11 15.79
C ILE A 52 10.71 -0.76 16.52
N GLN A 53 11.66 -0.58 17.44
CA GLN A 53 12.02 0.73 17.95
C GLN A 53 13.19 1.23 17.14
N ASP A 54 12.87 1.95 16.06
CA ASP A 54 13.81 2.83 15.39
C ASP A 54 13.43 4.27 15.78
N PRO A 55 14.24 4.93 16.63
CA PRO A 55 13.96 6.28 17.15
C PRO A 55 14.07 7.39 16.08
N GLU A 56 14.55 7.10 14.86
CA GLU A 56 14.65 8.10 13.78
C GLU A 56 13.39 8.22 12.91
N LEU A 57 12.40 7.36 13.14
CA LEU A 57 11.21 7.29 12.31
C LEU A 57 10.08 8.09 12.96
N ILE A 58 9.48 9.01 12.17
CA ILE A 58 8.07 9.37 12.34
C ILE A 58 7.34 8.07 12.69
N PRO A 59 6.56 7.95 13.78
CA PRO A 59 5.96 6.68 14.17
C PRO A 59 5.02 6.28 13.04
N TYR A 60 5.51 5.45 12.11
CA TYR A 60 5.06 5.57 10.73
C TYR A 60 3.56 5.37 10.62
N PHE A 61 2.98 4.54 11.48
CA PHE A 61 1.56 4.56 11.81
C PHE A 61 1.36 4.09 13.26
N LYS A 62 0.36 4.60 13.98
CA LYS A 62 0.08 4.19 15.37
C LYS A 62 -0.36 2.73 15.38
N ARG A 63 0.50 1.82 15.85
CA ARG A 63 0.08 0.44 16.17
C ARG A 63 -0.44 0.40 17.59
N ASN A 64 -1.72 0.06 17.77
CA ASN A 64 -2.27 -0.14 19.11
C ASN A 64 -1.82 -1.49 19.72
N ASN A 65 -1.45 -2.49 18.90
CA ASN A 65 -1.02 -3.80 19.39
C ASN A 65 -0.08 -4.51 18.37
N PRO A 66 1.14 -4.95 18.73
CA PRO A 66 2.06 -5.62 17.81
C PRO A 66 1.61 -7.02 17.36
N PHE A 67 0.70 -7.66 18.09
CA PHE A 67 0.11 -8.96 17.73
C PHE A 67 -0.94 -8.85 16.63
N THR A 68 -1.48 -7.66 16.35
CA THR A 68 -2.51 -7.53 15.30
C THR A 68 -1.95 -7.91 13.96
N CYS A 69 -0.70 -7.56 13.64
CA CYS A 69 -0.14 -7.82 12.31
C CYS A 69 0.40 -9.24 12.08
N GLY A 70 0.12 -10.21 12.97
CA GLY A 70 0.61 -11.59 12.83
C GLY A 70 2.15 -11.70 12.87
N THR A 71 2.79 -10.84 13.67
CA THR A 71 4.24 -10.86 13.91
C THR A 71 4.70 -12.19 14.49
N ASP A 72 3.85 -12.83 15.29
CA ASP A 72 4.01 -14.16 15.89
C ASP A 72 3.72 -15.32 14.92
N LYS A 73 3.23 -15.05 13.71
CA LYS A 73 2.73 -16.08 12.78
C LYS A 73 3.44 -16.12 11.44
N TRP A 74 3.41 -15.03 10.68
CA TRP A 74 3.84 -15.08 9.28
C TRP A 74 5.03 -14.17 8.98
N GLN A 75 5.14 -13.01 9.63
CA GLN A 75 6.11 -11.98 9.23
C GLN A 75 7.56 -12.47 9.28
N PHE A 76 7.98 -13.01 10.42
CA PHE A 76 9.34 -13.52 10.59
C PHE A 76 9.64 -14.67 9.63
N HIS A 77 8.75 -15.65 9.57
CA HIS A 77 8.91 -16.85 8.74
C HIS A 77 8.96 -16.49 7.25
N TYR A 78 8.09 -15.57 6.81
CA TYR A 78 8.07 -15.10 5.43
C TYR A 78 9.33 -14.29 5.10
N ALA A 79 9.76 -13.38 5.98
CA ALA A 79 10.98 -12.60 5.77
C ALA A 79 12.21 -13.49 5.61
N LYS A 80 12.34 -14.51 6.48
CA LYS A 80 13.41 -15.50 6.40
C LYS A 80 13.35 -16.28 5.07
N ARG A 81 12.20 -16.88 4.75
CA ARG A 81 12.00 -17.63 3.49
C ARG A 81 12.32 -16.79 2.26
N HIS A 82 11.88 -15.53 2.27
CA HIS A 82 12.11 -14.58 1.18
C HIS A 82 13.61 -14.31 1.00
N SER A 83 14.32 -14.00 2.09
CA SER A 83 15.76 -13.80 2.08
C SER A 83 16.53 -15.05 1.60
N ASP A 84 16.14 -16.22 2.10
CA ASP A 84 16.72 -17.52 1.71
C ASP A 84 16.53 -17.76 0.20
N ALA A 85 15.33 -17.48 -0.33
CA ALA A 85 15.01 -17.67 -1.75
C ALA A 85 15.80 -16.74 -2.68
N LEU A 86 16.09 -15.50 -2.26
CA LEU A 86 16.86 -14.55 -3.06
C LEU A 86 18.37 -14.80 -3.01
N THR A 87 18.87 -15.29 -1.87
CA THR A 87 20.29 -15.58 -1.65
C THR A 87 20.66 -16.92 -2.29
N ASN A 88 19.90 -17.96 -1.97
CA ASN A 88 20.10 -19.33 -2.43
C ASN A 88 19.09 -19.65 -3.54
N PHE A 89 19.35 -19.09 -4.73
CA PHE A 89 18.46 -19.27 -5.87
C PHE A 89 18.21 -20.77 -6.14
N ASN A 90 16.94 -21.16 -6.13
CA ASN A 90 16.49 -22.52 -6.35
C ASN A 90 15.36 -22.50 -7.39
N GLU A 91 15.44 -23.39 -8.38
CA GLU A 91 14.47 -23.53 -9.46
C GLU A 91 13.09 -24.00 -8.97
N THR A 92 12.98 -24.55 -7.76
CA THR A 92 11.69 -24.91 -7.15
C THR A 92 10.95 -23.72 -6.54
N ASN A 93 11.61 -22.56 -6.40
CA ASN A 93 10.98 -21.37 -5.86
C ASN A 93 9.98 -20.79 -6.87
N LYS A 94 8.78 -20.50 -6.39
CA LYS A 94 7.72 -19.86 -7.18
C LYS A 94 7.59 -18.40 -6.78
N TYR A 95 7.43 -17.53 -7.77
CA TYR A 95 7.40 -16.08 -7.63
C TYR A 95 6.05 -15.54 -8.06
N LEU A 96 5.64 -14.44 -7.42
CA LEU A 96 4.50 -13.63 -7.82
C LEU A 96 4.95 -12.16 -7.84
N VAL A 97 4.86 -11.54 -9.02
CA VAL A 97 5.42 -10.22 -9.28
C VAL A 97 4.30 -9.23 -9.57
N TYR A 98 4.16 -8.20 -8.73
CA TYR A 98 3.32 -7.07 -9.09
C TYR A 98 3.98 -6.29 -10.24
N GLN A 99 3.26 -6.02 -11.32
CA GLN A 99 3.80 -5.40 -12.52
C GLN A 99 3.11 -4.06 -12.85
N CYS A 100 3.92 -3.03 -13.09
CA CYS A 100 3.53 -1.76 -13.72
C CYS A 100 4.72 -1.21 -14.53
N ARG A 101 4.85 -1.65 -15.79
CA ARG A 101 6.00 -1.32 -16.67
C ARG A 101 5.69 -0.29 -17.76
N LYS A 102 4.58 -0.46 -18.47
CA LYS A 102 4.13 0.38 -19.60
C LYS A 102 2.60 0.40 -19.66
N GLY A 103 2.01 1.48 -20.15
CA GLY A 103 0.56 1.68 -20.19
C GLY A 103 -0.02 2.28 -18.91
N SER A 104 -1.34 2.42 -18.86
CA SER A 104 -2.06 2.96 -17.68
C SER A 104 -2.12 1.90 -16.59
N CYS A 105 -1.52 2.18 -15.43
CA CYS A 105 -1.62 1.35 -14.21
C CYS A 105 -2.56 1.97 -13.17
N ALA A 106 -3.39 2.92 -13.60
CA ALA A 106 -4.24 3.78 -12.79
C ALA A 106 -3.46 4.65 -11.76
N GLY A 107 -4.18 5.32 -10.86
CA GLY A 107 -3.57 6.27 -9.92
C GLY A 107 -2.73 5.57 -8.84
N TRP A 108 -2.00 6.36 -8.02
CA TRP A 108 -1.21 5.82 -6.90
C TRP A 108 -2.05 4.97 -5.95
N GLY A 109 -3.28 5.39 -5.62
CA GLY A 109 -4.19 4.64 -4.75
C GLY A 109 -4.52 3.25 -5.30
N ASP A 110 -4.71 3.13 -6.61
CA ASP A 110 -4.99 1.85 -7.28
C ASP A 110 -3.76 0.95 -7.28
N ARG A 111 -2.58 1.53 -7.57
CA ARG A 111 -1.30 0.82 -7.59
C ARG A 111 -0.95 0.24 -6.23
N ILE A 112 -1.07 1.04 -5.16
CA ILE A 112 -0.74 0.54 -3.81
C ILE A 112 -1.72 -0.54 -3.37
N ILE A 113 -3.00 -0.42 -3.71
CA ILE A 113 -3.98 -1.50 -3.50
C ILE A 113 -3.58 -2.75 -4.28
N GLY A 114 -3.15 -2.59 -5.54
CA GLY A 114 -2.67 -3.68 -6.36
C GLY A 114 -1.47 -4.42 -5.77
N ILE A 115 -0.49 -3.66 -5.28
CA ILE A 115 0.69 -4.19 -4.59
C ILE A 115 0.28 -4.99 -3.35
N ILE A 116 -0.57 -4.42 -2.49
CA ILE A 116 -1.02 -5.08 -1.26
C ILE A 116 -1.85 -6.33 -1.57
N THR A 117 -2.74 -6.26 -2.56
CA THR A 117 -3.50 -7.42 -3.06
C THR A 117 -2.56 -8.52 -3.55
N THR A 118 -1.54 -8.17 -4.33
CA THR A 118 -0.56 -9.13 -4.84
C THR A 118 0.23 -9.77 -3.71
N PHE A 119 0.63 -8.98 -2.71
CA PHE A 119 1.38 -9.50 -1.59
C PHE A 119 0.53 -10.42 -0.71
N TYR A 120 -0.73 -10.06 -0.46
CA TYR A 120 -1.69 -10.96 0.21
C TYR A 120 -1.82 -12.29 -0.54
N PHE A 121 -2.01 -12.23 -1.87
CA PHE A 121 -2.06 -13.44 -2.71
C PHE A 121 -0.76 -14.24 -2.60
N THR A 122 0.39 -13.56 -2.54
CA THR A 122 1.69 -14.22 -2.37
C THR A 122 1.77 -15.04 -1.08
N LEU A 123 1.27 -14.51 0.04
CA LEU A 123 1.23 -15.23 1.33
C LEU A 123 0.34 -16.49 1.26
N ILE A 124 -0.84 -16.35 0.65
CA ILE A 124 -1.82 -17.43 0.53
C ILE A 124 -1.36 -18.53 -0.44
N SER A 125 -0.69 -18.16 -1.53
CA SER A 125 -0.19 -19.07 -2.56
C SER A 125 1.22 -19.60 -2.29
N ASP A 126 1.84 -19.20 -1.17
CA ASP A 126 3.16 -19.65 -0.75
C ASP A 126 4.27 -19.32 -1.76
N ARG A 127 4.25 -18.10 -2.31
CA ARG A 127 5.20 -17.61 -3.33
C ARG A 127 6.18 -16.57 -2.77
N ILE A 128 7.22 -16.25 -3.53
CA ILE A 128 8.18 -15.18 -3.25
C ILE A 128 7.71 -13.91 -3.95
N PHE A 129 7.54 -12.84 -3.17
CA PHE A 129 6.99 -11.58 -3.65
C PHE A 129 8.06 -10.67 -4.24
N LEU A 130 7.75 -10.06 -5.38
CA LEU A 130 8.55 -9.01 -6.00
C LEU A 130 7.65 -7.91 -6.60
N ILE A 131 8.22 -6.74 -6.83
CA ILE A 131 7.58 -5.58 -7.44
C ILE A 131 8.43 -5.13 -8.62
N ASP A 132 7.79 -5.04 -9.77
CA ASP A 132 8.31 -4.45 -10.99
C ASP A 132 7.46 -3.23 -11.37
N HIS A 133 7.81 -2.07 -10.80
CA HIS A 133 7.09 -0.81 -10.98
C HIS A 133 8.06 0.24 -11.53
N THR A 134 8.07 0.42 -12.86
CA THR A 134 8.97 1.34 -13.57
C THR A 134 8.25 2.53 -14.19
N ASN A 135 6.91 2.50 -14.27
CA ASN A 135 6.08 3.58 -14.79
C ASN A 135 5.36 4.29 -13.63
N PRO A 136 5.21 5.63 -13.60
CA PRO A 136 5.99 6.60 -14.38
C PRO A 136 7.45 6.68 -13.95
N THR A 137 7.78 6.12 -12.78
CA THR A 137 9.14 6.04 -12.26
C THR A 137 9.31 4.83 -11.35
N ASP A 138 10.56 4.46 -11.08
CA ASP A 138 10.89 3.36 -10.17
C ASP A 138 10.39 3.65 -8.75
N LEU A 139 9.70 2.68 -8.15
CA LEU A 139 9.20 2.78 -6.79
C LEU A 139 10.34 3.06 -5.77
N GLU A 140 11.54 2.57 -6.08
CA GLU A 140 12.77 2.77 -5.29
C GLU A 140 13.19 4.24 -5.14
N ASN A 141 12.74 5.11 -6.06
CA ASN A 141 13.02 6.55 -5.99
C ASN A 141 12.35 7.22 -4.78
N SER A 142 11.33 6.58 -4.20
CA SER A 142 10.62 7.12 -3.03
C SER A 142 10.58 6.14 -1.84
N LEU A 143 10.50 4.84 -2.11
CA LEU A 143 10.39 3.82 -1.07
C LEU A 143 11.62 2.91 -1.06
N THR A 144 11.99 2.46 0.13
CA THR A 144 12.89 1.32 0.31
C THR A 144 12.13 0.16 0.95
N PHE A 145 12.71 -1.03 0.89
CA PHE A 145 12.16 -2.18 1.57
C PHE A 145 12.24 -2.04 3.10
N ASN A 146 11.31 -2.69 3.79
CA ASN A 146 11.36 -2.84 5.24
C ASN A 146 11.79 -4.26 5.66
N ALA A 147 10.90 -5.24 5.57
CA ALA A 147 11.18 -6.60 6.06
C ALA A 147 11.66 -7.57 4.96
N ILE A 148 11.36 -7.29 3.68
CA ILE A 148 11.73 -8.14 2.54
C ILE A 148 12.21 -7.33 1.34
N ASP A 149 13.21 -7.81 0.62
CA ASP A 149 13.73 -7.15 -0.59
C ASP A 149 12.83 -7.42 -1.80
N TRP A 150 11.79 -6.61 -1.98
CA TRP A 150 10.83 -6.77 -3.07
C TRP A 150 11.34 -6.35 -4.46
N ARG A 151 12.59 -5.91 -4.62
CA ARG A 151 13.07 -5.28 -5.87
C ARG A 151 13.29 -6.30 -6.98
N PHE A 152 12.40 -6.32 -7.97
CA PHE A 152 12.51 -7.22 -9.12
C PHE A 152 13.79 -6.97 -9.95
N SER A 153 14.18 -5.70 -10.11
CA SER A 153 15.37 -5.27 -10.87
C SER A 153 16.65 -6.04 -10.47
N ARG A 154 16.83 -6.31 -9.17
CA ARG A 154 17.96 -7.04 -8.60
C ARG A 154 17.94 -8.55 -8.88
N GLN A 155 16.75 -9.09 -9.15
CA GLN A 155 16.54 -10.53 -9.35
C GLN A 155 16.30 -10.89 -10.81
N LYS A 156 16.08 -9.90 -11.69
CA LYS A 156 15.69 -10.08 -13.10
C LYS A 156 16.54 -11.11 -13.84
N GLN A 157 17.87 -10.98 -13.80
CA GLN A 157 18.77 -11.90 -14.51
C GLN A 157 18.67 -13.35 -14.02
N LYS A 158 18.41 -13.56 -12.72
CA LYS A 158 18.23 -14.91 -12.15
C LYS A 158 16.87 -15.48 -12.56
N LEU A 159 15.82 -14.66 -12.49
CA LEU A 159 14.46 -15.07 -12.84
C LEU A 159 14.28 -15.34 -14.33
N GLU A 160 15.00 -14.61 -15.19
CA GLU A 160 15.08 -14.86 -16.64
C GLU A 160 15.67 -16.23 -16.98
N ARG A 161 16.30 -16.94 -16.03
CA ARG A 161 16.75 -18.33 -16.22
C ARG A 161 15.65 -19.36 -15.96
N LEU A 162 14.56 -18.96 -15.30
CA LEU A 162 13.37 -19.81 -15.08
C LEU A 162 12.41 -19.78 -16.28
N SER A 163 12.89 -19.34 -17.46
CA SER A 163 12.11 -18.85 -18.60
C SER A 163 11.25 -19.88 -19.35
N SER A 164 10.88 -21.01 -18.76
CA SER A 164 9.94 -21.94 -19.37
C SER A 164 8.47 -21.60 -19.06
N LYS A 165 8.14 -20.70 -18.12
CA LYS A 165 6.74 -20.27 -17.90
C LYS A 165 6.63 -18.86 -17.31
N TYR A 166 6.35 -17.87 -18.16
CA TYR A 166 5.82 -16.56 -17.75
C TYR A 166 4.36 -16.47 -18.18
N SER A 167 3.49 -15.98 -17.30
CA SER A 167 2.18 -15.49 -17.71
C SER A 167 1.95 -14.08 -17.15
N ASP A 168 1.52 -13.17 -18.03
CA ASP A 168 0.99 -11.87 -17.62
C ASP A 168 -0.50 -12.06 -17.34
N VAL A 169 -0.89 -12.06 -16.07
CA VAL A 169 -2.29 -12.18 -15.66
C VAL A 169 -2.80 -10.81 -15.22
N TYR A 170 -3.62 -10.22 -16.07
CA TYR A 170 -4.27 -8.94 -15.79
C TYR A 170 -5.59 -9.18 -15.06
N PHE A 171 -5.58 -8.99 -13.75
CA PHE A 171 -6.80 -9.10 -12.94
C PHE A 171 -7.48 -7.74 -12.83
N CYS A 172 -8.24 -7.39 -13.87
CA CYS A 172 -9.16 -6.25 -13.83
C CYS A 172 -10.50 -6.72 -13.25
N VAL A 173 -10.73 -6.52 -11.95
CA VAL A 173 -11.85 -7.17 -11.21
C VAL A 173 -13.22 -6.48 -11.40
N VAL A 174 -13.35 -5.69 -12.47
CA VAL A 174 -14.66 -5.25 -12.98
C VAL A 174 -15.49 -6.45 -13.49
N ASP A 175 -14.85 -7.60 -13.77
CA ASP A 175 -15.52 -8.82 -14.22
C ASP A 175 -16.13 -9.62 -13.04
N LYS A 176 -17.47 -9.69 -12.98
CA LYS A 176 -18.22 -10.41 -11.94
C LYS A 176 -17.81 -11.90 -11.83
N PRO A 177 -17.64 -12.64 -12.94
CA PRO A 177 -17.01 -13.96 -12.95
C PRO A 177 -15.70 -14.05 -12.16
N LEU A 178 -14.73 -13.17 -12.46
CA LEU A 178 -13.42 -13.18 -11.80
C LEU A 178 -13.55 -12.89 -10.31
N ARG A 179 -14.42 -11.96 -9.92
CA ARG A 179 -14.74 -11.69 -8.51
C ARG A 179 -15.25 -12.96 -7.80
N LYS A 180 -16.20 -13.69 -8.41
CA LYS A 180 -16.72 -14.94 -7.83
C LYS A 180 -15.64 -16.02 -7.66
N GLN A 181 -14.66 -16.08 -8.58
CA GLN A 181 -13.52 -16.99 -8.43
C GLN A 181 -12.71 -16.67 -7.17
N PHE A 182 -12.39 -15.40 -6.92
CA PHE A 182 -11.68 -14.99 -5.71
C PHE A 182 -12.50 -15.19 -4.43
N GLU A 183 -13.83 -15.07 -4.49
CA GLU A 183 -14.74 -15.27 -3.35
C GLU A 183 -14.97 -16.76 -2.99
N PHE A 184 -15.07 -17.67 -3.98
CA PHE A 184 -15.58 -19.02 -3.74
C PHE A 184 -14.68 -20.17 -4.26
N GLU A 185 -13.68 -19.87 -5.08
CA GLU A 185 -12.83 -20.88 -5.71
C GLU A 185 -11.43 -20.94 -5.09
N ASP A 186 -10.72 -22.04 -5.32
CA ASP A 186 -9.32 -22.12 -4.95
C ASP A 186 -8.50 -21.43 -6.05
N PHE A 187 -8.37 -20.11 -5.94
CA PHE A 187 -7.69 -19.29 -6.93
C PHE A 187 -6.17 -19.57 -7.01
N ARG A 188 -5.59 -20.40 -6.13
CA ARG A 188 -4.19 -20.82 -6.26
C ARG A 188 -3.97 -21.60 -7.56
N SER A 189 -5.02 -22.26 -8.05
CA SER A 189 -5.04 -22.93 -9.36
C SER A 189 -4.92 -21.96 -10.55
N LEU A 190 -5.21 -20.67 -10.37
CA LEU A 190 -5.00 -19.65 -11.40
C LEU A 190 -3.51 -19.39 -11.66
N LEU A 191 -2.63 -19.76 -10.71
CA LEU A 191 -1.19 -19.62 -10.84
C LEU A 191 -0.58 -20.94 -11.34
N SER A 192 -0.29 -21.00 -12.63
CA SER A 192 0.16 -22.20 -13.34
C SER A 192 1.66 -22.24 -13.62
N THR A 193 2.35 -21.11 -13.42
CA THR A 193 3.75 -20.92 -13.76
C THR A 193 4.63 -20.68 -12.53
N ASP A 194 5.95 -20.78 -12.71
CA ASP A 194 6.91 -20.51 -11.64
C ASP A 194 7.09 -19.01 -11.41
N VAL A 195 6.87 -18.16 -12.42
CA VAL A 195 6.92 -16.71 -12.28
C VAL A 195 5.69 -16.08 -12.92
N GLU A 196 4.79 -15.61 -12.08
CA GLU A 196 3.54 -14.96 -12.52
C GLU A 196 3.67 -13.44 -12.39
N PHE A 197 3.39 -12.71 -13.46
CA PHE A 197 3.26 -11.25 -13.42
C PHE A 197 1.80 -10.89 -13.29
N VAL A 198 1.46 -10.05 -12.31
CA VAL A 198 0.08 -9.65 -12.07
C VAL A 198 -0.05 -8.14 -11.97
N LEU A 199 -1.11 -7.62 -12.56
CA LEU A 199 -1.57 -6.25 -12.36
C LEU A 199 -2.94 -6.29 -11.71
N PHE A 200 -2.96 -6.00 -10.41
CA PHE A 200 -4.18 -5.67 -9.67
C PHE A 200 -4.31 -4.15 -9.54
N ASN A 201 -5.54 -3.66 -9.56
CA ASN A 201 -5.88 -2.26 -9.29
C ASN A 201 -7.10 -2.12 -8.34
N GLU A 202 -7.54 -3.25 -7.78
CA GLU A 202 -8.71 -3.34 -6.90
C GLU A 202 -8.39 -4.13 -5.61
N ARG A 203 -9.25 -3.97 -4.61
CA ARG A 203 -9.11 -4.59 -3.27
C ARG A 203 -9.51 -6.07 -3.26
N VAL A 204 -9.02 -6.84 -4.22
CA VAL A 204 -9.39 -8.25 -4.37
C VAL A 204 -9.05 -9.07 -3.11
N TYR A 205 -8.05 -8.64 -2.35
CA TYR A 205 -7.69 -9.28 -1.08
C TYR A 205 -8.86 -9.38 -0.09
N THR A 206 -9.87 -8.49 -0.15
CA THR A 206 -11.07 -8.59 0.70
C THR A 206 -11.88 -9.84 0.36
N TYR A 207 -12.03 -10.15 -0.93
CA TYR A 207 -12.71 -11.37 -1.39
C TYR A 207 -11.91 -12.62 -1.01
N MET A 208 -10.58 -12.57 -1.15
CA MET A 208 -9.70 -13.67 -0.73
C MET A 208 -9.73 -13.90 0.79
N HIS A 209 -9.94 -12.83 1.56
CA HIS A 209 -10.06 -12.89 3.00
C HIS A 209 -11.32 -13.63 3.45
N ASP A 210 -12.44 -13.45 2.75
CA ASP A 210 -13.70 -14.11 3.10
C ASP A 210 -13.85 -15.52 2.50
N ASN A 211 -12.99 -15.89 1.54
CA ASN A 211 -13.11 -17.14 0.82
C ASN A 211 -12.98 -18.38 1.73
N PRO A 212 -13.99 -19.26 1.82
CA PRO A 212 -13.98 -20.37 2.78
C PRO A 212 -12.89 -21.42 2.48
N LYS A 213 -12.49 -21.60 1.21
CA LYS A 213 -11.48 -22.58 0.81
C LYS A 213 -10.06 -22.25 1.29
N LEU A 214 -9.85 -21.03 1.78
CA LEU A 214 -8.54 -20.55 2.23
C LEU A 214 -8.50 -20.34 3.74
N SER A 215 -9.57 -20.72 4.45
CA SER A 215 -9.72 -20.54 5.90
C SER A 215 -8.57 -21.17 6.69
N GLU A 216 -8.16 -22.38 6.35
CA GLU A 216 -7.04 -23.07 7.00
C GLU A 216 -5.73 -22.28 6.82
N ARG A 217 -5.37 -21.95 5.58
CA ARG A 217 -4.16 -21.18 5.28
C ARG A 217 -4.17 -19.79 5.94
N ARG A 218 -5.32 -19.12 5.99
CA ARG A 218 -5.44 -17.83 6.69
C ARG A 218 -5.19 -17.97 8.20
N LYS A 219 -5.74 -19.01 8.83
CA LYS A 219 -5.53 -19.31 10.25
C LYS A 219 -4.07 -19.62 10.58
N GLU A 220 -3.41 -20.39 9.73
CA GLU A 220 -1.97 -20.67 9.87
C GLU A 220 -1.15 -19.38 9.89
N LEU A 221 -1.46 -18.48 8.96
CA LEU A 221 -0.80 -17.19 8.83
C LEU A 221 -1.30 -16.16 9.88
N GLY A 222 -2.34 -16.47 10.66
CA GLY A 222 -2.98 -15.55 11.59
C GLY A 222 -3.65 -14.35 10.92
N LEU A 223 -3.96 -14.44 9.62
CA LEU A 223 -4.61 -13.38 8.86
C LEU A 223 -6.08 -13.21 9.26
N ASP A 224 -6.72 -14.27 9.76
CA ASP A 224 -8.10 -14.29 10.27
C ASP A 224 -8.29 -13.49 11.56
N ARG A 225 -7.20 -13.12 12.24
CA ARG A 225 -7.20 -12.30 13.46
C ARG A 225 -7.30 -10.80 13.19
N MET A 226 -7.27 -10.41 11.93
CA MET A 226 -7.26 -9.01 11.49
C MET A 226 -8.51 -8.70 10.69
N SER A 227 -9.03 -7.48 10.84
CA SER A 227 -9.93 -6.94 9.83
C SER A 227 -9.16 -6.73 8.51
N PHE A 228 -9.87 -6.67 7.39
CA PHE A 228 -9.23 -6.34 6.12
C PHE A 228 -8.59 -4.93 6.11
N PHE A 229 -9.07 -4.00 6.95
CA PHE A 229 -8.40 -2.71 7.18
C PHE A 229 -7.02 -2.89 7.80
N ASP A 230 -6.95 -3.69 8.86
CA ASP A 230 -5.69 -3.94 9.56
C ASP A 230 -4.70 -4.68 8.67
N ILE A 231 -5.19 -5.65 7.88
CA ILE A 231 -4.38 -6.37 6.90
C ILE A 231 -3.66 -5.38 5.98
N PHE A 232 -4.36 -4.40 5.41
CA PHE A 232 -3.75 -3.42 4.51
C PHE A 232 -2.59 -2.67 5.17
N GLY A 233 -2.83 -2.10 6.36
CA GLY A 233 -1.81 -1.37 7.12
C GLY A 233 -0.61 -2.26 7.52
N CYS A 234 -0.89 -3.49 7.95
CA CYS A 234 0.13 -4.46 8.34
C CYS A 234 1.01 -4.88 7.16
N LEU A 235 0.41 -5.21 6.01
CA LEU A 235 1.13 -5.59 4.80
C LEU A 235 1.96 -4.43 4.25
N PHE A 236 1.40 -3.21 4.22
CA PHE A 236 2.14 -2.02 3.78
C PHE A 236 3.38 -1.79 4.64
N GLN A 237 3.23 -1.81 5.96
CA GLN A 237 4.34 -1.59 6.88
C GLN A 237 5.38 -2.70 6.84
N PHE A 238 4.99 -3.93 6.50
CA PHE A 238 5.94 -5.01 6.28
C PHE A 238 6.79 -4.79 5.03
N LEU A 239 6.19 -4.24 3.96
CA LEU A 239 6.85 -4.04 2.68
C LEU A 239 7.72 -2.77 2.63
N PHE A 240 7.23 -1.65 3.17
CA PHE A 240 7.75 -0.33 2.82
C PHE A 240 8.26 0.48 4.00
N LYS A 241 9.33 1.24 3.72
CA LYS A 241 9.80 2.40 4.47
C LYS A 241 10.06 3.53 3.47
N PRO A 242 9.82 4.81 3.80
CA PRO A 242 10.29 5.89 2.96
C PRO A 242 11.83 5.91 2.92
N ASN A 243 12.40 6.18 1.75
CA ASN A 243 13.85 6.39 1.62
C ASN A 243 14.25 7.79 2.17
N GLN A 244 15.55 8.11 2.14
CA GLN A 244 16.04 9.38 2.69
C GLN A 244 15.41 10.60 1.99
N SER A 245 15.30 10.59 0.66
CA SER A 245 14.71 11.71 -0.08
C SER A 245 13.24 11.96 0.33
N MET A 246 12.47 10.90 0.58
CA MET A 246 11.12 11.04 1.12
C MET A 246 11.08 11.54 2.57
N LYS A 247 12.03 11.09 3.40
CA LYS A 247 12.16 11.60 4.78
C LYS A 247 12.45 13.11 4.77
N ASP A 248 13.39 13.56 3.94
CA ASP A 248 13.77 14.96 3.82
C ASP A 248 12.59 15.84 3.36
N LEU A 249 11.71 15.29 2.51
CA LEU A 249 10.51 15.98 2.04
C LEU A 249 9.40 16.05 3.12
N ILE A 250 9.19 14.97 3.87
CA ILE A 250 8.05 14.82 4.79
C ILE A 250 8.37 15.39 6.18
N GLN A 251 9.55 15.11 6.72
CA GLN A 251 9.88 15.38 8.13
C GLN A 251 9.76 16.86 8.51
N PRO A 252 10.24 17.84 7.72
CA PRO A 252 10.09 19.25 8.08
C PRO A 252 8.64 19.67 8.21
N ILE A 253 7.77 19.21 7.28
CA ILE A 253 6.34 19.53 7.31
C ILE A 253 5.67 18.87 8.52
N TYR A 254 6.00 17.60 8.78
CA TYR A 254 5.48 16.85 9.92
C TYR A 254 5.84 17.52 11.26
N TRP A 255 7.12 17.79 11.51
CA TRP A 255 7.54 18.36 12.79
C TRP A 255 7.03 19.78 13.00
N ASN A 256 7.02 20.61 11.94
CA ASN A 256 6.57 21.99 12.03
C ASN A 256 5.04 22.16 12.05
N ASN A 257 4.25 21.11 11.83
CA ASN A 257 2.79 21.25 11.76
C ASN A 257 2.01 20.16 12.52
N PHE A 258 2.42 18.90 12.45
CA PHE A 258 1.71 17.78 13.08
C PHE A 258 2.13 17.60 14.54
N LYS A 259 3.36 18.00 14.88
CA LYS A 259 3.96 17.83 16.21
C LYS A 259 4.46 19.13 16.83
N THR A 260 3.89 20.26 16.43
CA THR A 260 4.17 21.58 17.05
C THR A 260 3.88 21.59 18.55
N HIS A 261 2.85 20.87 18.98
CA HIS A 261 2.47 20.71 20.37
C HIS A 261 2.10 19.24 20.69
N PRO A 262 2.32 18.76 21.93
CA PRO A 262 1.99 17.39 22.31
C PRO A 262 0.52 17.01 22.09
N THR A 263 -0.37 17.99 22.19
CA THR A 263 -1.83 17.82 22.03
C THR A 263 -2.34 18.23 20.66
N GLN A 264 -1.46 18.63 19.73
CA GLN A 264 -1.86 19.05 18.38
C GLN A 264 -2.58 17.89 17.67
N LYS A 265 -3.78 18.19 17.17
CA LYS A 265 -4.56 17.29 16.31
C LYS A 265 -4.53 17.76 14.87
N VAL A 266 -4.53 16.81 13.94
CA VAL A 266 -4.58 17.08 12.51
C VAL A 266 -5.74 16.35 11.86
N ILE A 267 -6.62 17.10 11.20
CA ILE A 267 -7.71 16.56 10.37
C ILE A 267 -7.16 16.40 8.95
N GLY A 268 -7.11 15.16 8.48
CA GLY A 268 -6.73 14.81 7.12
C GLY A 268 -7.93 14.92 6.18
N VAL A 269 -7.80 15.73 5.14
CA VAL A 269 -8.86 16.03 4.19
C VAL A 269 -8.38 15.68 2.79
N GLN A 270 -9.14 14.81 2.11
CA GLN A 270 -8.85 14.40 0.74
C GLN A 270 -10.04 14.71 -0.17
N ILE A 271 -9.86 15.67 -1.07
CA ILE A 271 -10.91 16.10 -2.01
C ILE A 271 -10.51 15.74 -3.44
N ARG A 272 -11.15 14.71 -4.00
CA ARG A 272 -10.98 14.27 -5.40
C ARG A 272 -12.07 14.87 -6.26
N THR A 273 -11.73 15.92 -7.01
CA THR A 273 -12.63 16.61 -7.94
C THR A 273 -12.74 15.95 -9.29
N GLY A 274 -11.70 15.22 -9.74
CA GLY A 274 -11.64 14.76 -11.12
C GLY A 274 -11.44 15.91 -12.12
N GLU A 275 -11.06 17.10 -11.66
CA GLU A 275 -10.72 18.27 -12.50
C GLU A 275 -9.23 18.23 -12.95
N GLY A 276 -8.46 17.22 -12.53
CA GLY A 276 -7.08 17.03 -12.97
C GLY A 276 -6.96 16.60 -14.44
N VAL A 277 -5.80 16.87 -15.05
CA VAL A 277 -5.49 16.49 -16.45
C VAL A 277 -5.84 15.02 -16.69
N GLY A 278 -6.75 14.77 -17.64
CA GLY A 278 -7.14 13.43 -18.10
C GLY A 278 -8.28 12.76 -17.32
N GLU A 279 -8.96 13.44 -16.39
CA GLU A 279 -10.12 12.88 -15.68
C GLU A 279 -11.44 13.62 -15.96
N PRO A 280 -12.58 12.89 -15.93
CA PRO A 280 -13.89 13.52 -15.93
C PRO A 280 -14.19 14.13 -14.54
N PRO A 281 -14.91 15.26 -14.46
CA PRO A 281 -15.37 15.83 -13.19
C PRO A 281 -16.17 14.80 -12.38
N ARG A 282 -15.80 14.64 -11.10
CA ARG A 282 -16.41 13.69 -10.16
C ARG A 282 -17.14 14.37 -8.99
N LEU A 283 -16.98 15.68 -8.80
CA LEU A 283 -17.63 16.42 -7.72
C LEU A 283 -18.61 17.48 -8.26
N LEU A 284 -19.87 17.38 -7.84
CA LEU A 284 -20.86 18.45 -7.96
C LEU A 284 -20.54 19.56 -6.93
N ASP A 285 -20.91 20.81 -7.22
CA ASP A 285 -20.63 21.94 -6.33
C ASP A 285 -21.30 21.81 -4.95
N THR A 286 -22.46 21.14 -4.87
CA THR A 286 -23.14 20.81 -3.60
C THR A 286 -22.30 19.88 -2.71
N THR A 287 -21.43 19.05 -3.29
CA THR A 287 -20.52 18.19 -2.54
C THR A 287 -19.32 18.99 -2.00
N LYS A 288 -18.90 20.07 -2.67
CA LYS A 288 -17.78 20.92 -2.22
C LYS A 288 -18.12 21.64 -0.90
N SER A 289 -19.32 22.20 -0.77
CA SER A 289 -19.77 22.87 0.46
C SER A 289 -19.92 21.90 1.64
N ALA A 290 -20.29 20.64 1.37
CA ALA A 290 -20.39 19.60 2.38
C ALA A 290 -19.03 19.27 3.03
N PHE A 291 -17.91 19.31 2.29
CA PHE A 291 -16.57 19.12 2.86
C PHE A 291 -16.28 20.20 3.92
N TRP A 292 -16.57 21.46 3.60
CA TRP A 292 -16.30 22.58 4.50
C TRP A 292 -17.11 22.50 5.79
N SER A 293 -18.41 22.25 5.67
CA SER A 293 -19.28 22.01 6.83
C SER A 293 -18.75 20.85 7.68
N CYS A 294 -18.28 19.77 7.05
CA CYS A 294 -17.79 18.61 7.77
C CYS A 294 -16.47 18.88 8.51
N ILE A 295 -15.54 19.63 7.90
CA ILE A 295 -14.30 20.06 8.57
C ILE A 295 -14.63 20.91 9.81
N ASP A 296 -15.59 21.82 9.71
CA ASP A 296 -15.99 22.69 10.81
C ASP A 296 -16.63 21.89 11.95
N GLN A 297 -17.52 20.94 11.64
CA GLN A 297 -18.15 20.05 12.62
C GLN A 297 -17.13 19.18 13.36
N VAL A 298 -16.20 18.55 12.62
CA VAL A 298 -15.14 17.73 13.22
C VAL A 298 -14.20 18.58 14.06
N SER A 299 -13.84 19.79 13.58
CA SER A 299 -13.02 20.73 14.35
C SER A 299 -13.69 21.09 15.68
N ALA A 300 -14.98 21.44 15.63
CA ALA A 300 -15.76 21.76 16.84
C ALA A 300 -15.82 20.58 17.80
N ARG A 301 -16.03 19.34 17.31
CA ARG A 301 -16.04 18.14 18.14
C ARG A 301 -14.71 17.89 18.84
N ILE A 302 -13.60 18.01 18.11
CA ILE A 302 -12.25 17.86 18.69
C ILE A 302 -12.02 18.91 19.79
N LYS A 303 -12.41 20.16 19.53
CA LYS A 303 -12.27 21.26 20.49
C LYS A 303 -13.16 21.08 21.71
N GLN A 304 -14.40 20.61 21.54
CA GLN A 304 -15.30 20.31 22.65
C GLN A 304 -14.79 19.16 23.52
N ALA A 305 -14.24 18.11 22.91
CA ALA A 305 -13.66 16.98 23.63
C ALA A 305 -12.39 17.34 24.42
N ALA A 306 -11.67 18.39 23.98
CA ALA A 306 -10.49 18.90 24.68
C ALA A 306 -10.38 20.44 24.57
N PRO A 307 -11.14 21.20 25.38
CA PRO A 307 -11.24 22.67 25.27
C PRO A 307 -9.90 23.39 25.41
N ASN A 308 -8.99 22.82 26.20
CA ASN A 308 -7.67 23.39 26.46
C ASN A 308 -6.62 23.09 25.37
N ASN A 309 -6.95 22.25 24.38
CA ASN A 309 -6.03 21.94 23.28
C ASN A 309 -6.02 23.05 22.22
N THR A 310 -4.94 23.11 21.44
CA THR A 310 -4.87 23.96 20.25
C THR A 310 -5.95 23.58 19.25
N GLU A 311 -6.40 24.55 18.45
CA GLU A 311 -7.28 24.27 17.32
C GLU A 311 -6.64 23.20 16.40
N PRO A 312 -7.43 22.23 15.91
CA PRO A 312 -6.89 21.24 14.99
C PRO A 312 -6.41 21.92 13.71
N LYS A 313 -5.22 21.51 13.24
CA LYS A 313 -4.71 21.83 11.91
C LYS A 313 -5.43 20.96 10.87
N ILE A 314 -5.44 21.42 9.63
CA ILE A 314 -6.12 20.77 8.51
C ILE A 314 -5.08 20.43 7.47
N PHE A 315 -4.84 19.15 7.24
CA PHE A 315 -4.01 18.68 6.14
C PHE A 315 -4.89 18.42 4.91
N LEU A 316 -4.71 19.20 3.84
CA LEU A 316 -5.50 19.09 2.61
C LEU A 316 -4.65 18.57 1.46
N THR A 317 -5.12 17.47 0.86
CA THR A 317 -4.70 16.99 -0.45
C THR A 317 -5.90 17.02 -1.42
N THR A 318 -5.67 17.56 -2.61
CA THR A 318 -6.69 17.70 -3.65
C THR A 318 -6.05 17.88 -5.01
N ASP A 319 -6.78 17.47 -6.04
CA ASP A 319 -6.45 17.65 -7.45
C ASP A 319 -7.03 18.93 -8.06
N SER A 320 -7.39 19.93 -7.24
CA SER A 320 -7.90 21.22 -7.72
C SER A 320 -7.20 22.40 -7.06
N ASN A 321 -6.55 23.24 -7.87
CA ASN A 321 -5.92 24.48 -7.38
C ASN A 321 -6.95 25.44 -6.79
N ALA A 322 -8.16 25.52 -7.37
CA ALA A 322 -9.23 26.36 -6.85
C ALA A 322 -9.62 25.96 -5.41
N ILE A 323 -9.65 24.66 -5.11
CA ILE A 323 -9.90 24.16 -3.75
C ILE A 323 -8.75 24.51 -2.81
N LYS A 324 -7.49 24.38 -3.26
CA LYS A 324 -6.33 24.80 -2.46
C LYS A 324 -6.39 26.29 -2.13
N GLU A 325 -6.69 27.14 -3.11
CA GLU A 325 -6.80 28.59 -2.89
C GLU A 325 -7.96 28.93 -1.95
N TYR A 326 -9.14 28.35 -2.14
CA TYR A 326 -10.27 28.57 -1.25
C TYR A 326 -9.94 28.18 0.20
N ALA A 327 -9.32 27.01 0.39
CA ALA A 327 -8.92 26.54 1.70
C ALA A 327 -7.88 27.45 2.37
N ARG A 328 -6.92 28.01 1.60
CA ARG A 328 -5.92 28.96 2.13
C ARG A 328 -6.58 30.21 2.70
N HIS A 329 -7.56 30.76 1.98
CA HIS A 329 -8.32 31.92 2.45
C HIS A 329 -9.16 31.60 3.69
N ARG A 330 -9.81 30.43 3.70
CA ARG A 330 -10.72 30.02 4.78
C ARG A 330 -10.00 29.66 6.09
N TYR A 331 -8.97 28.82 6.01
CA TYR A 331 -8.34 28.21 7.19
C TYR A 331 -7.00 28.84 7.57
N LYS A 332 -6.42 29.68 6.70
CA LYS A 332 -5.21 30.47 6.98
C LYS A 332 -4.08 29.61 7.56
N ASP A 333 -3.54 29.98 8.72
CA ASP A 333 -2.44 29.32 9.41
C ASP A 333 -2.77 27.88 9.87
N ARG A 334 -4.06 27.51 9.89
CA ARG A 334 -4.47 26.13 10.20
C ARG A 334 -4.29 25.17 9.03
N LEU A 335 -4.15 25.67 7.79
CA LEU A 335 -4.03 24.83 6.61
C LEU A 335 -2.60 24.34 6.39
N ILE A 336 -2.47 23.04 6.14
CA ILE A 336 -1.26 22.38 5.68
C ILE A 336 -1.59 21.78 4.31
N THR A 337 -0.88 22.16 3.26
CA THR A 337 -1.04 21.58 1.93
C THR A 337 0.28 21.66 1.17
N PHE A 338 0.54 20.71 0.28
CA PHE A 338 1.73 20.75 -0.56
C PHE A 338 1.49 21.73 -1.71
N ASN A 339 2.49 22.58 -1.97
CA ASN A 339 2.50 23.46 -3.14
C ASN A 339 3.16 22.76 -4.32
N THR A 340 2.60 21.61 -4.72
CA THR A 340 3.15 20.75 -5.77
C THR A 340 2.25 20.79 -7.01
N GLU A 341 2.87 20.52 -8.16
CA GLU A 341 2.16 20.38 -9.43
C GLU A 341 1.03 19.33 -9.32
N ILE A 342 -0.17 19.70 -9.76
CA ILE A 342 -1.33 18.81 -9.78
C ILE A 342 -1.34 18.07 -11.11
N ALA A 343 -0.96 16.79 -11.10
CA ALA A 343 -1.07 15.92 -12.25
C ALA A 343 -1.38 14.48 -11.80
N HIS A 344 -2.12 13.75 -12.63
CA HIS A 344 -2.39 12.34 -12.38
C HIS A 344 -1.12 11.51 -12.60
N VAL A 345 -0.85 10.56 -11.71
CA VAL A 345 0.38 9.74 -11.76
C VAL A 345 0.51 8.94 -13.07
N ASP A 346 -0.59 8.49 -13.66
CA ASP A 346 -0.53 7.79 -14.96
C ASP A 346 -0.20 8.71 -16.15
N TYR A 347 -0.51 10.00 -16.04
CA TYR A 347 -0.38 10.94 -17.16
C TYR A 347 0.86 11.83 -17.02
N SER A 348 1.53 11.79 -15.86
CA SER A 348 2.76 12.53 -15.62
C SER A 348 3.97 11.62 -15.71
N ALA A 349 4.90 11.92 -16.62
CA ALA A 349 6.23 11.31 -16.63
C ALA A 349 7.16 11.91 -15.56
N SER A 350 6.69 12.88 -14.75
CA SER A 350 7.52 13.58 -13.78
C SER A 350 7.75 12.75 -12.53
N LYS A 351 9.03 12.45 -12.25
CA LYS A 351 9.46 11.87 -10.96
C LYS A 351 9.00 12.72 -9.78
N GLY A 352 9.00 14.04 -9.94
CA GLY A 352 8.57 15.00 -8.92
C GLY A 352 7.09 14.85 -8.57
N VAL A 353 6.21 14.67 -9.56
CA VAL A 353 4.77 14.46 -9.35
C VAL A 353 4.50 13.16 -8.61
N PHE A 354 5.20 12.08 -8.95
CA PHE A 354 5.07 10.81 -8.23
C PHE A 354 5.52 10.96 -6.76
N GLN A 355 6.67 11.59 -6.53
CA GLN A 355 7.22 11.81 -5.20
C GLN A 355 6.31 12.67 -4.33
N SER A 356 5.79 13.78 -4.85
CA SER A 356 4.85 14.64 -4.12
C SER A 356 3.53 13.95 -3.83
N THR A 357 2.99 13.19 -4.78
CA THR A 357 1.75 12.41 -4.59
C THR A 357 1.91 11.40 -3.46
N LEU A 358 3.05 10.70 -3.42
CA LEU A 358 3.36 9.76 -2.36
C LEU A 358 3.61 10.46 -1.01
N ALA A 359 4.22 11.64 -1.02
CA ALA A 359 4.39 12.46 0.19
C ALA A 359 3.03 12.88 0.78
N GLU A 360 2.12 13.38 -0.05
CA GLU A 360 0.76 13.73 0.35
C GLU A 360 0.01 12.51 0.88
N PHE A 361 0.15 11.34 0.23
CA PHE A 361 -0.45 10.09 0.67
C PHE A 361 0.02 9.68 2.07
N MET A 362 1.33 9.69 2.30
CA MET A 362 1.91 9.36 3.61
C MET A 362 1.51 10.38 4.68
N MET A 363 1.53 11.68 4.35
CA MET A 363 1.10 12.74 5.27
C MET A 363 -0.38 12.63 5.63
N LEU A 364 -1.24 12.31 4.67
CA LEU A 364 -2.65 12.04 4.92
C LEU A 364 -2.81 10.88 5.90
N ALA A 365 -2.10 9.78 5.66
CA ALA A 365 -2.14 8.59 6.49
C ALA A 365 -1.64 8.81 7.94
N MET A 366 -0.92 9.91 8.21
CA MET A 366 -0.45 10.29 9.55
C MET A 366 -1.42 11.21 10.32
N CYS A 367 -2.55 11.58 9.72
CA CYS A 367 -3.56 12.44 10.36
C CYS A 367 -4.34 11.70 11.46
N ASP A 368 -4.96 12.43 12.39
CA ASP A 368 -5.73 11.83 13.49
C ASP A 368 -7.19 11.51 13.10
N GLU A 369 -7.78 12.31 12.23
CA GLU A 369 -9.16 12.18 11.73
C GLU A 369 -9.17 12.28 10.21
N PHE A 370 -10.12 11.62 9.53
CA PHE A 370 -10.18 11.55 8.06
C PHE A 370 -11.52 12.03 7.52
N ILE A 371 -11.48 12.99 6.60
CA ILE A 371 -12.62 13.44 5.77
C ILE A 371 -12.20 13.27 4.31
N ILE A 372 -12.66 12.21 3.66
CA ILE A 372 -12.11 11.79 2.37
C ILE A 372 -13.21 11.63 1.32
N SER A 373 -12.82 11.78 0.06
CA SER A 373 -13.66 11.38 -1.08
C SER A 373 -13.67 9.86 -1.21
N ARG A 374 -14.68 9.31 -1.89
CA ARG A 374 -14.70 7.92 -2.36
C ARG A 374 -13.63 7.71 -3.44
N SER A 375 -12.39 7.55 -3.00
CA SER A 375 -11.22 7.35 -3.85
C SER A 375 -10.27 6.35 -3.20
N ASN A 376 -9.63 5.53 -4.03
CA ASN A 376 -8.63 4.59 -3.54
C ASN A 376 -7.44 5.29 -2.86
N PHE A 377 -7.13 6.54 -3.24
CA PHE A 377 -6.08 7.33 -2.59
C PHE A 377 -6.40 7.63 -1.12
N GLY A 378 -7.56 8.25 -0.86
CA GLY A 378 -7.95 8.62 0.50
C GLY A 378 -8.24 7.42 1.38
N GLU A 379 -8.93 6.41 0.83
CA GLU A 379 -9.31 5.21 1.58
C GLU A 379 -8.10 4.32 1.90
N ALA A 380 -7.12 4.18 0.99
CA ALA A 380 -5.89 3.46 1.29
C ALA A 380 -5.04 4.20 2.35
N ALA A 381 -5.03 5.53 2.34
CA ALA A 381 -4.32 6.31 3.35
C ALA A 381 -4.92 6.13 4.75
N SER A 382 -6.25 6.09 4.89
CA SER A 382 -6.90 5.84 6.18
C SER A 382 -6.63 4.43 6.71
N MET A 383 -6.59 3.42 5.83
CA MET A 383 -6.22 2.04 6.17
C MET A 383 -4.83 1.93 6.79
N LEU A 384 -3.86 2.74 6.33
CA LEU A 384 -2.50 2.72 6.89
C LEU A 384 -2.45 3.15 8.36
N ASN A 385 -3.37 4.02 8.78
CA ASN A 385 -3.45 4.48 10.16
C ASN A 385 -4.20 3.51 11.08
N PHE A 386 -4.58 2.32 10.61
CA PHE A 386 -5.46 1.39 11.32
C PHE A 386 -6.76 2.06 11.78
N ASN A 387 -7.22 3.06 11.04
CA ASN A 387 -8.43 3.80 11.33
C ASN A 387 -9.49 3.45 10.29
N SER A 388 -10.38 2.53 10.65
CA SER A 388 -11.53 2.16 9.82
C SER A 388 -12.61 3.26 9.77
N ARG A 389 -12.49 4.31 10.59
CA ARG A 389 -13.47 5.39 10.72
C ARG A 389 -13.01 6.62 9.94
N TYR A 390 -13.45 6.70 8.69
CA TYR A 390 -13.32 7.91 7.86
C TYR A 390 -14.70 8.45 7.49
N LYS A 391 -14.80 9.76 7.33
CA LYS A 391 -16.05 10.47 7.04
C LYS A 391 -16.12 10.83 5.56
N ILE A 392 -17.31 10.69 4.96
CA ILE A 392 -17.58 11.09 3.57
C ILE A 392 -18.67 12.15 3.57
N PRO A 393 -18.36 13.38 3.12
CA PRO A 393 -19.33 14.47 3.11
C PRO A 393 -20.57 14.19 2.26
N GLY A 394 -21.71 14.76 2.67
CA GLY A 394 -23.02 14.61 2.02
C GLY A 394 -23.88 13.51 2.65
N ALA A 395 -23.36 12.30 2.81
CA ALA A 395 -24.15 11.19 3.35
C ALA A 395 -24.18 11.15 4.89
N LYS A 396 -23.02 11.31 5.55
CA LYS A 396 -22.86 11.12 7.02
C LYS A 396 -21.57 11.80 7.52
N CYS A 397 -21.58 13.10 7.79
CA CYS A 397 -20.44 13.72 8.51
C CYS A 397 -20.43 13.34 10.00
N ASP A 398 -21.62 13.14 10.58
CA ASP A 398 -21.82 12.92 12.02
C ASP A 398 -21.82 11.45 12.46
N VAL A 399 -21.79 10.50 11.53
CA VAL A 399 -21.82 9.07 11.86
C VAL A 399 -20.46 8.51 11.53
N ASP A 400 -19.75 7.98 12.54
CA ASP A 400 -18.71 6.99 12.27
C ASP A 400 -19.34 5.99 11.28
N PRO A 401 -18.72 5.71 10.12
CA PRO A 401 -19.31 4.75 9.20
C PRO A 401 -19.60 3.49 10.01
N PRO A 402 -20.82 2.91 9.91
CA PRO A 402 -21.06 1.62 10.56
C PRO A 402 -19.92 0.70 10.14
N GLU A 403 -19.45 -0.12 11.07
CA GLU A 403 -18.49 -1.18 10.82
C GLU A 403 -18.98 -1.98 9.60
N PHE A 404 -18.48 -1.59 8.44
CA PHE A 404 -18.77 -2.01 7.07
C PHE A 404 -20.17 -2.58 6.75
N GLU A 405 -21.08 -1.71 6.30
CA GLU A 405 -21.89 -2.00 5.10
C GLU A 405 -21.15 -1.42 3.87
N LEU A 406 -20.05 -2.05 3.47
CA LEU A 406 -19.76 -2.11 2.04
C LEU A 406 -20.64 -3.21 1.50
N ALA A 407 -21.82 -2.82 1.04
CA ALA A 407 -22.71 -3.67 0.29
C ALA A 407 -21.90 -4.41 -0.80
N SER A 408 -21.67 -5.70 -0.57
CA SER A 408 -22.05 -6.71 -1.55
C SER A 408 -23.28 -6.18 -2.28
N GLY A 409 -23.20 -5.96 -3.60
CA GLY A 409 -24.19 -5.23 -4.39
C GLY A 409 -25.61 -5.84 -4.37
N HIS A 410 -26.26 -5.79 -3.22
CA HIS A 410 -27.64 -6.10 -2.97
C HIS A 410 -28.28 -4.81 -2.49
N ILE A 411 -29.05 -4.21 -3.38
CA ILE A 411 -30.16 -3.37 -2.97
C ILE A 411 -31.11 -4.30 -2.20
N ILE A 412 -31.03 -4.32 -0.87
CA ILE A 412 -32.14 -4.81 -0.06
C ILE A 412 -33.08 -3.61 0.09
N ILE A 413 -34.08 -3.54 -0.78
CA ILE A 413 -35.29 -2.75 -0.51
C ILE A 413 -35.94 -3.42 0.69
N LYS A 414 -35.71 -2.92 1.90
CA LYS A 414 -36.59 -3.23 3.03
C LYS A 414 -37.93 -2.56 2.72
N SER A 415 -38.89 -3.35 2.25
CA SER A 415 -40.28 -2.92 2.18
C SER A 415 -40.72 -2.59 3.61
N PHE A 416 -41.05 -1.32 3.83
CA PHE A 416 -41.88 -0.95 4.97
C PHE A 416 -43.27 -1.54 4.72
N LYS A 417 -43.62 -2.59 5.46
CA LYS A 417 -45.04 -2.93 5.65
C LYS A 417 -45.62 -1.89 6.60
N ALA A 418 -46.61 -1.16 6.11
CA ALA A 418 -47.48 -0.33 6.92
C ALA A 418 -48.27 -1.22 7.90
N HIS A 419 -48.29 -0.79 9.17
CA HIS A 419 -49.39 -1.03 10.09
C HIS A 419 -49.67 0.27 10.82
#